data_AF-A0A959GXA3-F1
#
_entry.id   AF-A0A959GXA3-F1
#
_cell.length_a   1.000
_cell.length_b   1.000
_cell.length_c   1.000
_cell.angle_alpha   90.00
_cell.angle_beta   90.00
_cell.angle_gamma   90.00
#
_symmetry.space_group_name_H-M   'P 1'
#
loop_
_entity.id
_entity.type
_entity.pdbx_description
1 polymer ?
#
loop_
_entity_poly.entity_id
_entity_poly.type
_entity_poly.pdbx_seq_one_letter_code
_entity_poly.pdbx_strand_id
1 'polypeptide(L)'
;IFHLTETHLYNRYMQHLFATARKWVLIFSSDTDDPPGGPFPHFRSRCFSSDVPQGWELRKRLDNPHGDISISSFFFYEKRAF
;
A
#
# COMPACT_ATOMS: atom_id res chain seq x y z
N ILE A 1 4.91 -0.50 2.81
CA ILE A 1 5.19 0.74 2.01
C ILE A 1 5.35 1.99 2.88
N PHE A 2 4.97 1.96 4.16
CA PHE A 2 5.02 3.09 5.10
C PHE A 2 6.42 3.62 5.45
N HIS A 3 7.51 2.92 5.10
CA HIS A 3 8.88 3.44 5.25
C HIS A 3 9.30 4.38 4.11
N LEU A 4 8.47 4.54 3.07
CA LEU A 4 8.69 5.51 2.00
C LEU A 4 8.07 6.84 2.43
N THR A 5 8.80 7.59 3.27
CA THR A 5 8.26 8.78 3.93
C THR A 5 8.15 9.98 2.98
N GLU A 6 9.09 10.09 2.05
CA GLU A 6 9.17 11.10 1.02
C GLU A 6 8.15 10.81 -0.09
N THR A 7 7.25 11.77 -0.31
CA THR A 7 6.14 11.61 -1.28
C THR A 7 6.63 11.25 -2.68
N HIS A 8 7.72 11.84 -3.16
CA HIS A 8 8.22 11.57 -4.51
C HIS A 8 8.80 10.15 -4.65
N LEU A 9 9.44 9.60 -3.61
CA LEU A 9 9.94 8.23 -3.60
C LEU A 9 8.79 7.22 -3.53
N TYR A 10 7.82 7.49 -2.66
CA TYR A 10 6.59 6.71 -2.55
C TYR A 10 5.84 6.63 -3.90
N ASN A 11 5.59 7.77 -4.54
CA ASN A 11 4.88 7.81 -5.82
C ASN A 11 5.62 7.02 -6.91
N ARG A 12 6.94 7.20 -7.02
CA ARG A 12 7.77 6.44 -7.98
C ARG A 12 7.74 4.95 -7.68
N TYR A 13 7.81 4.57 -6.41
CA TYR A 13 7.72 3.16 -6.00
C TYR A 13 6.39 2.54 -6.39
N MET A 14 5.26 3.20 -6.10
CA MET A 14 3.92 2.71 -6.46
C MET A 14 3.78 2.55 -7.98
N GLN A 15 4.25 3.54 -8.76
CA GLN A 15 4.27 3.45 -10.22
C GLN A 15 5.05 2.22 -10.71
N HIS A 16 6.28 2.02 -10.23
CA HIS A 16 7.11 0.89 -10.63
C HIS A 16 6.55 -0.46 -10.16
N LEU A 17 6.02 -0.54 -8.94
CA LEU A 17 5.42 -1.74 -8.38
C LEU A 17 4.31 -2.28 -9.29
N PHE A 18 3.36 -1.41 -9.67
CA PHE A 18 2.24 -1.81 -10.51
C PHE A 18 2.61 -1.97 -11.99
N ALA A 19 3.59 -1.20 -12.51
CA ALA A 19 4.04 -1.33 -13.90
C ALA A 19 4.81 -2.64 -14.16
N THR A 20 5.57 -3.12 -13.17
CA THR A 20 6.42 -4.32 -13.29
C THR A 20 5.67 -5.62 -13.00
N ALA A 21 4.57 -5.57 -12.25
CA ALA A 21 3.79 -6.75 -11.90
C ALA A 21 2.94 -7.27 -13.08
N ARG A 22 2.98 -8.58 -13.31
CA ARG A 22 2.22 -9.23 -14.41
C ARG A 22 0.76 -9.47 -14.06
N LYS A 23 0.49 -9.92 -12.83
CA LYS A 23 -0.85 -10.35 -12.39
C LYS A 23 -1.19 -9.90 -10.99
N TRP A 24 -0.28 -10.08 -10.03
CA TRP A 24 -0.54 -9.82 -8.62
C TRP A 24 0.39 -8.75 -8.06
N VAL A 25 -0.16 -7.85 -7.25
CA VAL A 25 0.57 -6.95 -6.36
C VAL A 25 0.06 -7.18 -4.94
N LEU A 26 0.97 -7.44 -4.01
CA LEU A 26 0.65 -7.62 -2.60
C LEU A 26 1.24 -6.43 -1.83
N ILE A 27 0.40 -5.75 -1.06
CA ILE A 27 0.81 -4.62 -0.21
C ILE A 27 0.53 -4.98 1.24
N PHE A 28 1.54 -4.83 2.09
CA PHE A 28 1.38 -4.87 3.55
C PHE A 28 1.48 -3.45 4.09
N SER A 29 0.35 -2.91 4.53
CA SER A 29 0.18 -1.55 5.04
C SER A 29 -1.16 -1.44 5.78
N SER A 30 -1.45 -0.29 6.39
CA SER A 30 -2.72 0.01 7.08
C SER A 30 -3.85 0.51 6.16
N ASP A 31 -3.50 1.09 5.01
CA ASP A 31 -4.44 1.80 4.12
C ASP A 31 -5.21 2.95 4.79
N THR A 32 -4.55 3.66 5.70
CA THR A 32 -5.07 4.83 6.38
C THR A 32 -4.05 5.96 6.34
N ASP A 33 -4.49 7.20 6.30
CA ASP A 33 -3.56 8.33 6.42
C ASP A 33 -3.16 8.54 7.88
N ASP A 34 -1.87 8.76 8.11
CA ASP A 34 -1.43 9.32 9.38
C ASP A 34 -1.88 10.79 9.49
N PRO A 35 -2.17 11.28 10.70
CA PRO A 35 -2.21 12.71 10.94
C PRO A 35 -0.86 13.36 10.52
N PRO A 36 -0.86 14.62 10.05
CA PRO A 36 0.35 15.27 9.56
C PRO A 36 1.50 15.21 10.58
N GLY A 37 2.64 14.65 10.16
CA GLY A 37 3.84 14.51 10.99
C GLY A 37 4.16 13.08 11.42
N GLY A 38 3.15 12.18 11.46
CA GLY A 38 3.32 10.78 11.86
C GLY A 38 3.91 10.61 13.27
N PRO A 39 3.92 9.40 13.83
CA PRO A 39 4.54 9.15 15.13
C PRO A 39 6.07 9.08 15.06
N PHE A 40 6.66 8.73 13.90
CA PHE A 40 8.09 8.50 13.76
C PHE A 40 8.64 9.01 12.41
N PRO A 41 9.88 9.56 12.35
CA PRO A 41 10.46 10.09 11.11
C PRO A 41 10.64 9.08 9.98
N HIS A 42 10.73 7.79 10.30
CA HIS A 42 10.91 6.70 9.35
C HIS A 42 9.58 6.03 8.94
N PHE A 43 8.45 6.55 9.42
CA PHE A 43 7.15 5.93 9.27
C PHE A 43 6.13 6.97 8.80
N ARG A 44 5.43 6.63 7.72
CA ARG A 44 4.29 7.40 7.23
C ARG A 44 3.23 6.48 6.66
N SER A 45 2.13 6.35 7.38
CA SER A 45 0.92 5.71 6.91
C SER A 45 0.25 6.55 5.81
N ARG A 46 -0.28 5.87 4.80
CA ARG A 46 -1.00 6.48 3.67
C ARG A 46 -2.21 5.64 3.31
N CYS A 47 -3.30 6.30 2.92
CA CYS A 47 -4.43 5.69 2.22
C CYS A 47 -4.03 5.32 0.78
N PHE A 48 -3.16 4.31 0.66
CA PHE A 48 -2.51 3.94 -0.59
C PHE A 48 -3.47 3.38 -1.63
N SER A 49 -4.65 2.89 -1.22
CA SER A 49 -5.67 2.38 -2.13
C SER A 49 -6.13 3.44 -3.13
N SER A 50 -6.07 4.72 -2.74
CA SER A 50 -6.33 5.86 -3.63
C SER A 50 -5.26 6.08 -4.71
N ASP A 51 -4.06 5.54 -4.50
CA ASP A 51 -2.91 5.64 -5.42
C ASP A 51 -2.77 4.43 -6.35
N VAL A 52 -3.66 3.43 -6.23
CA VAL A 52 -3.64 2.23 -7.08
C VAL A 52 -4.06 2.61 -8.50
N PRO A 53 -3.24 2.30 -9.53
CA PRO A 53 -3.55 2.69 -10.90
C PRO A 53 -4.77 1.92 -11.44
N GLN A 54 -5.44 2.54 -12.42
CA GLN A 54 -6.53 1.89 -13.14
C GLN A 54 -6.08 0.55 -13.76
N GLY A 55 -7.03 -0.38 -13.87
CA GLY A 55 -6.76 -1.74 -14.36
C GLY A 55 -6.29 -2.71 -13.27
N TRP A 56 -6.17 -2.27 -12.03
CA TRP A 56 -5.92 -3.13 -10.87
C TRP A 56 -7.14 -3.14 -9.94
N GLU A 57 -7.50 -4.31 -9.42
CA GLU A 57 -8.64 -4.53 -8.53
C GLU A 57 -8.20 -5.19 -7.23
N LEU A 58 -8.70 -4.70 -6.09
CA LEU A 58 -8.54 -5.41 -4.83
C LEU A 58 -9.37 -6.70 -4.87
N ARG A 59 -8.70 -7.85 -4.85
CA ARG A 59 -9.35 -9.17 -4.82
C ARG A 59 -9.53 -9.71 -3.41
N LYS A 60 -8.58 -9.42 -2.53
CA LYS A 60 -8.60 -9.93 -1.17
C LYS A 60 -7.91 -8.96 -0.24
N ARG A 61 -8.51 -8.76 0.93
CA ARG A 61 -7.84 -8.27 2.12
C ARG A 61 -7.69 -9.43 3.09
N LEU A 62 -6.51 -9.59 3.65
CA LEU A 62 -6.26 -10.52 4.74
C LEU A 62 -5.88 -9.68 5.95
N ASP A 63 -6.80 -9.62 6.90
CA ASP A 63 -6.57 -8.93 8.16
C ASP A 63 -5.42 -9.59 8.92
N ASN A 64 -4.60 -8.76 9.54
CA ASN A 64 -3.51 -9.24 10.38
C ASN A 64 -4.08 -9.77 11.71
N PRO A 65 -3.86 -11.05 12.05
CA PRO A 65 -4.31 -11.61 13.34
C PRO A 65 -3.59 -10.97 14.54
N HIS A 66 -2.46 -10.28 14.30
CA HIS A 66 -1.68 -9.57 15.29
C HIS A 66 -1.87 -8.05 15.18
N GLY A 67 -3.13 -7.60 15.13
CA GLY A 67 -3.50 -6.19 15.07
C GLY A 67 -3.09 -5.38 16.30
N ASP A 68 -2.74 -6.07 17.39
CA ASP A 68 -2.22 -5.54 18.65
C ASP A 68 -0.76 -5.02 18.52
N ILE A 69 0.04 -5.60 17.63
CA ILE A 69 1.44 -5.23 17.41
C ILE A 69 1.69 -4.56 16.05
N SER A 70 0.74 -4.66 15.12
CA SER A 70 0.85 -4.01 13.81
C SER A 70 -0.50 -3.62 13.24
N ILE A 71 -0.62 -2.35 12.86
CA ILE A 71 -1.80 -1.79 12.20
C ILE A 71 -1.96 -2.21 10.72
N SER A 72 -1.02 -3.00 10.20
CA SER A 72 -1.02 -3.38 8.78
C SER A 72 -1.85 -4.63 8.50
N SER A 73 -2.41 -4.72 7.30
CA SER A 73 -3.04 -5.91 6.74
C SER A 73 -2.47 -6.19 5.36
N PHE A 74 -2.69 -7.39 4.81
CA PHE A 74 -2.31 -7.70 3.43
C PHE A 74 -3.44 -7.36 2.46
N PHE A 75 -3.10 -6.67 1.39
CA PHE A 75 -4.00 -6.30 0.30
C PHE A 75 -3.50 -6.93 -0.99
N PHE A 76 -4.34 -7.72 -1.63
CA PHE A 76 -4.04 -8.46 -2.86
C PHE A 76 -4.74 -7.79 -4.02
N TYR A 77 -3.97 -7.13 -4.87
CA TYR A 77 -4.46 -6.53 -6.11
C TYR A 77 -4.19 -7.46 -7.29
N GLU A 78 -5.20 -7.65 -8.13
CA GLU A 78 -5.09 -8.37 -9.39
C GLU A 78 -5.21 -7.40 -10.56
N LYS A 79 -4.37 -7.59 -11.58
CA LYS A 79 -4.52 -6.91 -12.86
C LYS A 79 -5.77 -7.45 -13.57
N ARG A 80 -6.70 -6.57 -13.94
CA ARG A 80 -7.86 -6.92 -14.78
C ARG A 80 -7.37 -7.58 -16.06
N ALA A 81 -7.90 -8.77 -16.36
CA ALA A 81 -7.76 -9.35 -17.69
C ALA A 81 -8.60 -8.50 -18.65
N PHE A 82 -8.00 -8.13 -19.79
CA PHE A 82 -8.71 -7.53 -20.91
C PHE A 82 -9.37 -8.62 -21.75
#